data_AF-A0A0L6UX50-F1
#
_entry.id   AF-A0A0L6UX50-F1
#
_cell.length_a   1.000
_cell.length_b   1.000
_cell.length_c   1.000
_cell.angle_alpha   90.00
_cell.angle_beta   90.00
_cell.angle_gamma   90.00
#
_symmetry.space_group_name_H-M   'P 1'
#
loop_
_entity.id
_entity.type
_entity.pdbx_description
1 polymer ?
#
loop_
_entity_poly.entity_id
_entity_poly.type
_entity_poly.pdbx_seq_one_letter_code
_entity_poly.pdbx_strand_id
1 'polypeptide(L)'
;MPRYELVPTPFDDLRTNTSVSQVSTEIGISTELHRWLDLKDDENPNGYQPVDSVLLTRSSHISYLYPLLFNLAGKFVILDSSRVWIIYWYAITFFSFLPPSSTEPFLLILFNVVGLLGRSPY
;
A
#
# COMPACT_ATOMS: atom_id res chain seq x y z
N MET A 1 2.21 13.49 20.82
CA MET A 1 1.27 12.42 21.22
C MET A 1 -0.03 12.55 20.43
N PRO A 2 -0.67 11.45 19.99
CA PRO A 2 -2.03 11.50 19.47
C PRO A 2 -2.93 12.18 20.50
N ARG A 3 -3.78 13.12 20.06
CA ARG A 3 -4.62 13.93 20.97
C ARG A 3 -5.82 13.17 21.55
N TYR A 4 -6.03 11.91 21.15
CA TYR A 4 -7.15 11.08 21.56
C TYR A 4 -6.65 9.69 21.95
N GLU A 5 -7.15 9.18 23.07
CA GLU A 5 -6.93 7.79 23.47
C GLU A 5 -7.53 6.85 22.42
N LEU A 6 -6.87 5.72 22.16
CA LEU A 6 -7.44 4.66 21.32
C LEU A 6 -8.56 3.98 22.12
N VAL A 7 -9.76 4.54 22.06
CA VAL A 7 -10.94 4.01 22.75
C VAL A 7 -11.54 2.90 21.88
N PRO A 8 -11.73 1.68 22.41
CA PRO A 8 -12.41 0.61 21.69
C PRO A 8 -13.82 1.04 21.27
N THR A 9 -14.30 0.51 20.14
CA THR A 9 -15.70 0.78 19.73
C THR A 9 -16.65 0.31 20.84
N PRO A 10 -17.54 1.18 21.35
CA PRO A 10 -18.50 0.80 22.37
C PRO A 10 -19.46 -0.27 21.82
N PHE A 11 -19.83 -1.25 22.65
CA PHE A 11 -20.80 -2.27 22.29
C PHE A 11 -21.86 -2.41 23.38
N ASP A 12 -23.12 -2.54 22.97
CA ASP A 12 -24.31 -2.56 23.86
C ASP A 12 -24.51 -3.93 24.53
N ASP A 13 -23.43 -4.55 25.03
CA ASP A 13 -23.37 -5.92 25.57
C ASP A 13 -23.83 -7.03 24.60
N LEU A 14 -24.13 -6.71 23.35
CA LEU A 14 -24.45 -7.68 22.30
C LEU A 14 -23.22 -8.02 21.46
N ARG A 15 -22.70 -9.22 21.65
CA ARG A 15 -21.58 -9.74 20.85
C ARG A 15 -22.09 -10.36 19.55
N THR A 16 -21.66 -9.80 18.42
CA THR A 16 -21.94 -10.30 17.07
C THR A 16 -20.64 -10.61 16.35
N ASN A 17 -20.72 -11.34 15.24
CA ASN A 17 -19.53 -11.57 14.40
C ASN A 17 -18.85 -10.26 13.97
N THR A 18 -19.65 -9.21 13.71
CA THR A 18 -19.15 -7.88 13.39
C THR A 18 -18.39 -7.27 14.57
N SER A 19 -18.96 -7.24 15.78
CA SER A 19 -18.27 -6.64 16.93
C SER A 19 -17.04 -7.44 17.37
N VAL A 20 -17.05 -8.77 17.21
CA VAL A 20 -15.84 -9.59 17.40
C VAL A 20 -14.74 -9.22 16.41
N SER A 21 -15.08 -9.12 15.11
CA SER A 21 -14.12 -8.76 14.07
C SER A 21 -13.57 -7.35 14.26
N GLN A 22 -14.43 -6.40 14.67
CA GLN A 22 -14.04 -5.02 14.96
C GLN A 22 -13.02 -4.96 16.09
N VAL A 23 -13.34 -5.57 17.24
CA VAL A 23 -12.44 -5.59 18.41
C VAL A 23 -11.10 -6.27 18.07
N SER A 24 -11.13 -7.39 17.35
CA SER A 24 -9.89 -8.05 16.91
C SER A 24 -9.04 -7.16 15.99
N THR A 25 -9.68 -6.36 15.15
CA THR A 25 -9.01 -5.42 14.25
C THR A 25 -8.42 -4.24 15.01
N GLU A 26 -9.16 -3.68 15.97
CA GLU A 26 -8.69 -2.59 16.85
C GLU A 26 -7.48 -3.02 17.68
N ILE A 27 -7.48 -4.25 18.19
CA ILE A 27 -6.32 -4.81 18.90
C ILE A 27 -5.11 -4.90 17.97
N GLY A 28 -5.29 -5.37 16.73
CA GLY A 28 -4.21 -5.46 15.74
C GLY A 28 -3.63 -4.09 15.37
N ILE A 29 -4.49 -3.12 15.07
CA ILE A 29 -4.10 -1.73 14.74
C ILE A 29 -3.38 -1.09 15.93
N SER A 30 -3.97 -1.18 17.13
CA SER A 30 -3.37 -0.57 18.32
C SER A 30 -2.01 -1.18 18.63
N THR A 31 -1.82 -2.50 18.48
CA THR A 31 -0.50 -3.14 18.69
C THR A 31 0.57 -2.53 17.78
N GLU A 32 0.26 -2.34 16.49
CA GLU A 32 1.20 -1.72 15.57
C GLU A 32 1.42 -0.24 15.92
N LEU A 33 0.36 0.54 16.13
CA LEU A 33 0.49 1.95 16.50
C LEU A 33 1.29 2.17 17.79
N HIS A 34 1.09 1.35 18.82
CA HIS A 34 1.88 1.43 20.06
C HIS A 34 3.36 1.14 19.79
N ARG A 35 3.68 0.13 18.96
CA ARG A 35 5.06 -0.14 18.56
C ARG A 35 5.73 1.07 17.91
N TRP A 36 5.00 1.84 17.10
CA TRP A 36 5.52 3.08 16.50
C TRP A 36 5.68 4.21 17.53
N LEU A 37 4.82 4.27 18.55
CA LEU A 37 4.86 5.27 19.61
C LEU A 37 5.94 4.98 20.69
N ASP A 38 6.28 3.70 20.90
CA ASP A 38 7.21 3.21 21.92
C ASP A 38 8.68 3.14 21.47
N LEU A 39 9.00 3.48 20.22
CA LEU A 39 10.39 3.61 19.76
C LEU A 39 11.08 4.71 20.58
N LYS A 40 11.96 4.30 21.50
CA LYS A 40 12.77 5.21 22.31
C LYS A 40 13.65 6.07 21.40
N ASP A 41 13.82 7.34 21.79
CA ASP A 41 14.61 8.35 21.06
C ASP A 41 16.03 7.89 20.69
N ASP A 42 16.60 6.93 21.43
CA ASP A 42 17.97 6.45 21.25
C ASP A 42 18.13 5.39 20.13
N GLU A 43 17.05 4.72 19.70
CA GLU A 43 17.07 3.74 18.59
C GLU A 43 16.54 4.33 17.27
N ASN A 44 16.10 5.60 17.30
CA ASN A 44 15.60 6.32 16.14
C ASN A 44 16.54 7.48 15.79
N PRO A 45 17.38 7.38 14.76
CA PRO A 45 18.34 8.43 14.40
C PRO A 45 17.70 9.78 14.01
N ASN A 46 16.36 9.84 13.92
CA ASN A 46 15.60 11.06 13.62
C ASN A 46 14.76 11.58 14.81
N GLY A 47 14.87 10.99 16.01
CA GLY A 47 14.05 11.32 17.18
C GLY A 47 12.57 10.96 17.01
N TYR A 48 11.80 10.99 18.11
CA TYR A 48 10.33 10.85 18.15
C TYR A 48 9.67 11.33 16.84
N GLN A 49 9.20 10.39 16.01
CA GLN A 49 8.45 10.73 14.81
C GLN A 49 6.99 10.97 15.23
N PRO A 50 6.49 12.22 15.27
CA PRO A 50 5.04 12.42 15.36
C PRO A 50 4.35 11.64 14.23
N VAL A 51 3.12 11.18 14.44
CA VAL A 51 2.34 10.48 13.40
C VAL A 51 2.30 11.26 12.08
N ASP A 52 2.38 12.59 12.16
CA ASP A 52 2.47 13.52 11.03
C ASP A 52 3.81 13.49 10.25
N SER A 53 4.81 12.78 10.77
CA SER A 53 6.14 12.62 10.17
C SER A 53 6.37 11.24 9.56
N VAL A 54 5.35 10.37 9.54
CA VAL A 54 5.39 9.10 8.80
C VAL A 54 5.59 9.41 7.33
N LEU A 55 6.82 9.24 6.85
CA LEU A 55 7.17 9.48 5.47
C LEU A 55 6.74 8.29 4.62
N LEU A 56 5.97 8.58 3.57
CA LEU A 56 5.67 7.59 2.55
C LEU A 56 6.97 7.07 1.92
N THR A 57 7.24 5.76 2.05
CA THR A 57 8.44 5.10 1.53
C THR A 57 8.36 4.86 0.02
N ARG A 58 8.29 5.95 -0.76
CA ARG A 58 8.06 5.93 -2.22
C ARG A 58 9.02 5.00 -2.97
N SER A 59 10.30 5.03 -2.62
CA SER A 59 11.32 4.16 -3.22
C SER A 59 11.02 2.67 -3.00
N SER A 60 10.64 2.28 -1.79
CA SER A 60 10.27 0.90 -1.46
C SER A 60 9.04 0.43 -2.26
N HIS A 61 8.02 1.28 -2.37
CA HIS A 61 6.82 0.98 -3.16
C HIS A 61 7.16 0.80 -4.65
N ILE A 62 7.97 1.70 -5.22
CA ILE A 62 8.44 1.61 -6.62
C ILE A 62 9.23 0.31 -6.83
N SER A 63 10.19 0.00 -5.96
CA SER A 63 11.02 -1.21 -6.07
C SER A 63 10.21 -2.50 -5.95
N TYR A 64 9.13 -2.50 -5.16
CA TYR A 64 8.21 -3.63 -5.08
C TYR A 64 7.37 -3.80 -6.36
N LEU A 65 6.85 -2.70 -6.91
CA LEU A 65 5.92 -2.72 -8.03
C LEU A 65 6.60 -2.92 -9.40
N TYR A 66 7.81 -2.37 -9.58
CA TYR A 66 8.52 -2.37 -10.86
C TYR A 66 8.74 -3.78 -11.47
N PRO A 67 9.24 -4.79 -10.73
CA PRO A 67 9.39 -6.13 -11.29
C PRO A 67 8.05 -6.79 -11.62
N LEU A 68 6.99 -6.47 -10.87
CA LEU A 68 5.67 -7.07 -11.05
C LEU A 68 4.94 -6.58 -12.31
N LEU A 69 5.35 -5.43 -12.86
CA LEU A 69 4.84 -4.92 -14.14
C LEU A 69 5.13 -5.89 -15.30
N PHE A 70 6.28 -6.56 -15.25
CA PHE A 70 6.75 -7.43 -16.32
C PHE A 70 6.48 -8.91 -16.04
N ASN A 71 6.42 -9.30 -14.77
CA ASN A 71 6.18 -10.68 -14.39
C ASN A 71 5.38 -10.77 -13.08
N LEU A 72 4.15 -11.24 -13.18
CA LEU A 72 3.28 -11.48 -12.05
C LEU A 72 3.32 -12.97 -11.69
N ALA A 73 3.60 -13.29 -10.42
CA ALA A 73 3.70 -14.67 -9.96
C ALA A 73 2.41 -15.47 -10.23
N GLY A 74 2.53 -16.78 -10.50
CA GLY A 74 1.39 -17.64 -10.88
C GLY A 74 0.22 -17.67 -9.89
N LYS A 75 0.44 -17.30 -8.62
CA LYS A 75 -0.63 -17.13 -7.62
C LYS A 75 -1.68 -16.06 -8.00
N PHE A 76 -1.36 -15.19 -8.96
CA PHE A 76 -2.27 -14.16 -9.47
C PHE A 76 -3.05 -14.58 -10.72
N VAL A 77 -3.07 -15.88 -11.08
CA VAL A 77 -3.85 -16.38 -12.23
C VAL A 77 -5.34 -16.03 -12.14
N ILE A 78 -5.88 -15.90 -10.93
CA ILE A 78 -7.27 -15.47 -10.71
C ILE A 78 -7.56 -14.05 -11.23
N LEU A 79 -6.51 -13.26 -11.53
CA LEU A 79 -6.61 -11.90 -12.06
C LEU A 79 -6.27 -11.82 -13.56
N ASP A 80 -6.20 -12.94 -14.29
CA ASP A 80 -5.81 -12.96 -15.71
C ASP A 80 -6.78 -12.16 -16.60
N SER A 81 -8.08 -12.22 -16.34
CA SER A 81 -9.08 -11.38 -17.02
C SER A 81 -9.04 -9.90 -16.59
N SER A 82 -8.28 -9.58 -15.54
CA SER A 82 -8.14 -8.24 -14.96
C SER A 82 -6.77 -7.62 -15.23
N ARG A 83 -6.02 -8.12 -16.22
CA ARG A 83 -4.70 -7.58 -16.59
C ARG A 83 -4.72 -6.09 -16.92
N VAL A 84 -5.78 -5.60 -17.56
CA VAL A 84 -5.95 -4.16 -17.85
C VAL A 84 -6.10 -3.35 -16.55
N TRP A 85 -6.84 -3.86 -15.56
CA TRP A 85 -6.96 -3.24 -14.24
C TRP A 85 -5.62 -3.21 -13.51
N ILE A 86 -4.86 -4.31 -13.59
CA ILE A 86 -3.53 -4.40 -13.00
C ILE A 86 -2.60 -3.33 -13.60
N ILE A 87 -2.59 -3.19 -14.92
CA ILE A 87 -1.78 -2.16 -15.62
C ILE A 87 -2.23 -0.76 -15.23
N TYR A 88 -3.54 -0.52 -15.16
CA TYR A 88 -4.09 0.76 -14.72
C TYR A 88 -3.63 1.11 -13.29
N TRP A 89 -3.70 0.15 -12.36
CA TRP A 89 -3.24 0.34 -10.99
C TRP A 89 -1.74 0.62 -10.92
N TYR A 90 -0.91 -0.08 -11.69
CA TYR A 90 0.51 0.25 -11.77
C TYR A 90 0.73 1.66 -12.31
N ALA A 91 0.08 2.00 -13.42
CA ALA A 91 0.25 3.30 -14.06
C ALA A 91 -0.09 4.46 -13.11
N ILE A 92 -1.25 4.41 -12.45
CA ILE A 92 -1.67 5.48 -11.53
C ILE A 92 -0.73 5.58 -10.32
N THR A 93 -0.24 4.45 -9.80
CA THR A 93 0.70 4.45 -8.67
C THR A 93 2.06 5.03 -9.07
N PHE A 94 2.61 4.64 -10.23
CA PHE A 94 3.85 5.22 -10.73
C PHE A 94 3.70 6.71 -11.04
N PHE A 95 2.61 7.17 -11.65
CA PHE A 95 2.38 8.60 -11.85
C PHE A 95 2.27 9.39 -10.55
N SER A 96 1.72 8.77 -9.51
CA SER A 96 1.59 9.41 -8.20
C SER A 96 2.92 9.51 -7.45
N PHE A 97 3.91 8.68 -7.79
CA PHE A 97 5.20 8.60 -7.09
C PHE A 97 6.41 9.10 -7.90
N LEU A 98 6.31 9.13 -9.23
CA LEU A 98 7.39 9.59 -10.10
C LEU A 98 7.43 11.12 -10.18
N PRO A 99 8.63 11.71 -10.20
CA PRO A 99 8.77 13.13 -10.50
C PRO A 99 8.37 13.41 -11.96
N PRO A 100 7.94 14.64 -12.30
CA PRO A 100 7.49 15.00 -13.66
C PRO A 100 8.48 14.65 -14.77
N SER A 101 9.79 14.70 -14.48
CA SER A 101 10.86 14.34 -15.42
C SER A 101 10.93 12.85 -15.77
N SER A 102 10.29 11.98 -14.97
CA SER A 102 10.26 10.52 -15.18
C SER A 102 8.92 10.02 -15.73
N THR A 103 7.95 10.92 -15.92
CA THR A 103 6.59 10.60 -16.39
C THR A 103 6.56 10.19 -17.86
N GLU A 104 7.22 10.93 -18.74
CA GLU A 104 7.28 10.64 -20.18
C GLU A 104 7.95 9.29 -20.53
N PRO A 105 9.13 8.95 -19.98
CA PRO A 105 9.74 7.64 -20.26
C PRO A 105 8.89 6.49 -19.72
N PHE A 106 8.18 6.69 -18.60
CA PHE A 106 7.26 5.70 -18.07
C PHE A 106 6.03 5.50 -18.96
N LEU A 107 5.45 6.57 -19.51
CA LEU A 107 4.36 6.48 -20.49
C LEU A 107 4.77 5.66 -21.72
N LEU A 108 5.97 5.89 -22.24
CA LEU A 108 6.49 5.13 -23.37
C LEU A 108 6.63 3.63 -23.05
N ILE A 109 7.11 3.28 -21.85
CA ILE A 109 7.17 1.88 -21.40
C ILE A 109 5.75 1.30 -21.29
N LEU A 110 4.81 2.04 -20.69
CA LEU A 110 3.44 1.61 -20.52
C LEU A 110 2.74 1.35 -21.85
N PHE A 111 2.87 2.26 -22.83
CA PHE A 111 2.31 2.08 -24.17
C PHE A 111 2.93 0.89 -24.90
N ASN A 112 4.23 0.65 -24.73
CA ASN A 112 4.87 -0.55 -25.30
C ASN A 112 4.35 -1.83 -24.65
N VAL A 113 4.19 -1.87 -23.32
CA VAL A 113 3.65 -3.04 -22.60
C VAL A 113 2.20 -3.29 -22.98
N VAL A 114 1.35 -2.26 -23.00
CA VAL A 114 -0.06 -2.38 -23.43
C VAL A 114 -0.16 -2.76 -24.91
N GLY A 115 0.67 -2.17 -25.77
CA GLY A 115 0.73 -2.49 -27.20
C GLY A 115 1.18 -3.92 -27.48
N LEU A 116 2.07 -4.48 -26.65
CA LEU A 116 2.47 -5.89 -26.69
C LEU A 116 1.35 -6.82 -26.22
N LEU A 117 0.53 -6.40 -25.25
CA LEU A 117 -0.60 -7.17 -24.75
C LEU A 117 -1.81 -7.17 -25.70
N GLY A 118 -1.97 -6.11 -26.51
CA GLY A 118 -3.00 -6.02 -27.55
C GLY A 118 -2.69 -6.85 -28.81
N ARG A 119 -1.44 -7.31 -28.98
CA ARG A 119 -1.07 -8.26 -30.04
C ARG A 119 -1.33 -9.69 -29.57
N SER A 120 -2.59 -10.09 -29.64
CA SER A 120 -2.96 -11.51 -29.64
C SER A 120 -2.28 -12.20 -30.84
N PRO A 121 -1.58 -13.34 -30.66
CA PRO A 121 -1.11 -14.17 -31.77
C PRO A 121 -2.23 -15.04 -32.38
N TYR A 122 -3.47 -14.83 -31.98
CA TYR A 122 -4.67 -15.42 -32.59
C TYR A 122 -5.48 -14.34 -33.29
#